data_AF-A0A1H9WN92-F1
#
_entry.id   AF-A0A1H9WN92-F1
#
_cell.length_a   1.000
_cell.length_b   1.000
_cell.length_c   1.000
_cell.angle_alpha   90.00
_cell.angle_beta   90.00
_cell.angle_gamma   90.00
#
_symmetry.space_group_name_H-M   'P 1'
#
loop_
_entity.id
_entity.type
_entity.pdbx_description
1 polymer ?
#
loop_
_entity_poly.entity_id
_entity_poly.type
_entity_poly.pdbx_seq_one_letter_code
_entity_poly.pdbx_strand_id
1 'polypeptide(L)'
;MRHLRHVLASTALLAGTLTTLSATAPASATTEPGQAAAVTTTRYEAETAPAVCTGTLDSDWTGYSGTGFCNGTNATSGAAQFTVNAATAGQATLNVRFANGATAARPASLVVNGTTVQTPSFEATGAWSTWATKTLTVTLNAGSNTVRLNPTTADGLPNVDYVEATTADSTTPPATGALYVSPSGTDGAAGTQSAPTTLTSALSRVAAGGTIYLRGGTYAYASTVTIPATSNGTSAARTTLSAYPGETPVLNFAAQSESSSNRGLQLFGSYWHVYGLVVERAGDNGIYVGGSDNVIERTITRYRGSFAVHRASARW
;
A
#
# COMPACT_ATOMS: atom_id res chain seq x y z
N MET A 1 0.67 4.39 85.83
CA MET A 1 1.67 5.40 86.23
C MET A 1 2.72 5.51 85.13
N ARG A 2 3.19 6.73 84.87
CA ARG A 2 4.15 7.13 83.84
C ARG A 2 5.37 6.20 83.79
N HIS A 3 5.98 6.00 82.62
CA HIS A 3 7.27 6.65 82.33
C HIS A 3 7.79 6.31 80.92
N LEU A 4 7.87 7.40 80.15
CA LEU A 4 8.66 7.61 78.94
C LEU A 4 10.12 7.18 79.18
N ARG A 5 10.70 6.39 78.28
CA ARG A 5 12.16 6.23 78.17
C ARG A 5 12.59 6.69 76.78
N HIS A 6 13.30 7.82 76.75
CA HIS A 6 14.17 8.19 75.65
C HIS A 6 15.54 7.56 75.91
N VAL A 7 16.13 6.92 74.90
CA VAL A 7 17.56 6.63 74.88
C VAL A 7 18.12 7.22 73.60
N LEU A 8 19.03 8.17 73.81
CA LEU A 8 19.80 8.88 72.81
C LEU A 8 20.88 7.98 72.20
N ALA A 9 21.20 8.32 70.96
CA ALA A 9 22.08 7.67 70.01
C ALA A 9 23.55 7.59 70.45
N SER A 10 24.26 6.64 69.85
CA SER A 10 25.69 6.77 69.58
C SER A 10 25.99 6.20 68.20
N THR A 11 26.45 7.12 67.35
CA THR A 11 26.88 6.95 65.96
C THR A 11 28.18 6.16 65.89
N ALA A 12 28.23 5.15 65.03
CA ALA A 12 29.47 4.60 64.48
C ALA A 12 29.43 4.73 62.96
N LEU A 13 30.43 5.43 62.44
CA LEU A 13 30.67 5.75 61.04
C LEU A 13 31.35 4.53 60.39
N LEU A 14 30.76 3.97 59.33
CA LEU A 14 31.46 3.06 58.41
C LEU A 14 31.47 3.68 57.01
N ALA A 15 32.67 3.98 56.51
CA ALA A 15 32.91 4.41 55.15
C ALA A 15 32.72 3.22 54.19
N GLY A 16 31.70 3.29 53.34
CA GLY A 16 31.50 2.39 52.21
C GLY A 16 31.79 3.10 50.89
N THR A 17 32.74 2.57 50.14
CA THR A 17 33.07 2.98 48.77
C THR A 17 31.89 2.71 47.83
N LEU A 18 31.34 3.77 47.24
CA LEU A 18 30.26 3.70 46.25
C LEU A 18 30.88 3.47 44.86
N THR A 19 30.80 2.24 44.35
CA THR A 19 31.06 1.94 42.93
C THR A 19 29.90 2.50 42.10
N THR A 20 30.16 3.55 41.34
CA THR A 20 29.18 4.09 40.39
C THR A 20 29.01 3.11 39.22
N LEU A 21 27.84 2.48 39.13
CA LEU A 21 27.40 1.79 37.93
C LEU A 21 27.04 2.85 36.89
N SER A 22 27.92 3.10 35.91
CA SER A 22 27.59 3.89 34.73
C SER A 22 26.55 3.13 33.91
N ALA A 23 25.28 3.47 34.08
CA ALA A 23 24.22 3.01 33.19
C ALA A 23 24.49 3.62 31.80
N THR A 24 24.87 2.78 30.84
CA THR A 24 24.81 3.16 29.42
C THR A 24 23.35 3.43 29.08
N ALA A 25 23.03 4.69 28.83
CA ALA A 25 21.74 5.08 28.27
C ALA A 25 21.45 4.25 27.02
N PRO A 26 20.21 3.78 26.79
CA PRO A 26 19.87 3.16 25.52
C PRO A 26 20.11 4.19 24.41
N ALA A 27 20.77 3.74 23.35
CA ALA A 27 21.00 4.54 22.16
C ALA A 27 19.67 5.17 21.71
N SER A 28 19.66 6.50 21.62
CA SER A 28 18.57 7.27 21.03
C SER A 28 18.20 6.66 19.69
N ALA A 29 16.96 6.18 19.57
CA ALA A 29 16.36 5.92 18.29
C ALA A 29 16.34 7.26 17.54
N THR A 30 17.23 7.42 16.57
CA THR A 30 17.11 8.47 15.58
C THR A 30 15.84 8.19 14.81
N THR A 31 14.80 8.96 15.09
CA THR A 31 13.59 9.01 14.27
C THR A 31 14.04 9.42 12.88
N GLU A 32 14.06 8.47 11.94
CA GLU A 32 14.21 8.76 10.51
C GLU A 32 13.16 9.83 10.14
N PRO A 33 13.51 10.86 9.34
CA PRO A 33 12.53 11.82 8.86
C PRO A 33 11.43 11.04 8.13
N GLY A 34 10.18 11.17 8.60
CA GLY A 34 9.03 10.54 7.98
C GLY A 34 8.96 10.93 6.51
N GLN A 35 9.30 9.98 5.63
CA GLN A 35 9.28 10.19 4.19
C GLN A 35 7.81 10.45 3.80
N ALA A 36 7.54 11.66 3.29
CA ALA A 36 6.20 12.01 2.83
C ALA A 36 5.74 10.97 1.81
N ALA A 37 4.55 10.43 1.99
CA ALA A 37 3.98 9.47 1.04
C ALA A 37 3.99 10.12 -0.35
N ALA A 38 4.58 9.43 -1.33
CA ALA A 38 4.53 9.88 -2.71
C ALA A 38 3.06 9.93 -3.16
N VAL A 39 2.71 10.91 -4.00
CA VAL A 39 1.35 11.12 -4.50
C VAL A 39 1.36 11.22 -6.02
N THR A 40 0.34 10.66 -6.64
CA THR A 40 0.10 10.75 -8.08
C THR A 40 -1.17 11.54 -8.34
N THR A 41 -1.12 12.46 -9.30
CA THR A 41 -2.31 13.16 -9.82
C THR A 41 -2.65 12.63 -11.20
N THR A 42 -3.90 12.18 -11.39
CA THR A 42 -4.42 11.70 -12.69
C THR A 42 -5.66 12.50 -13.08
N ARG A 43 -5.74 12.91 -14.34
CA ARG A 43 -6.94 13.57 -14.91
C ARG A 43 -7.87 12.53 -15.54
N TYR A 44 -9.16 12.72 -15.32
CA TYR A 44 -10.26 11.95 -15.87
C TYR A 44 -11.20 12.94 -16.59
N GLU A 45 -11.09 13.02 -17.92
CA GLU A 45 -11.95 13.86 -18.77
C GLU A 45 -13.40 13.38 -18.72
N ALA A 46 -14.37 14.30 -18.62
CA ALA A 46 -15.79 13.95 -18.46
C ALA A 46 -16.42 13.39 -19.73
N GLU A 47 -15.84 13.69 -20.89
CA GLU A 47 -16.28 13.26 -22.22
C GLU A 47 -15.63 11.97 -22.72
N THR A 48 -14.68 11.40 -21.96
CA THR A 48 -13.95 10.19 -22.38
C THR A 48 -14.28 9.00 -21.47
N ALA A 49 -14.60 7.86 -22.08
CA ALA A 49 -14.79 6.61 -21.33
C ALA A 49 -13.54 6.27 -20.49
N PRO A 50 -13.68 5.80 -19.24
CA PRO A 50 -14.90 5.24 -18.64
C PRO A 50 -15.80 6.27 -17.92
N ALA A 51 -15.63 7.58 -18.13
CA ALA A 51 -16.58 8.55 -17.61
C ALA A 51 -17.96 8.40 -18.29
N VAL A 52 -19.03 8.74 -17.57
CA VAL A 52 -20.41 8.71 -18.04
C VAL A 52 -21.08 10.03 -17.72
N CYS A 53 -21.55 10.71 -18.77
CA CYS A 53 -22.40 11.89 -18.69
C CYS A 53 -23.84 11.48 -19.02
N THR A 54 -24.80 11.88 -18.19
CA THR A 54 -26.24 11.58 -18.43
C THR A 54 -26.96 12.65 -19.27
N GLY A 55 -26.23 13.68 -19.73
CA GLY A 55 -26.67 14.65 -20.73
C GLY A 55 -25.92 14.49 -22.05
N THR A 56 -25.42 15.60 -22.60
CA THR A 56 -24.63 15.60 -23.84
C THR A 56 -23.15 15.84 -23.57
N LEU A 57 -22.34 15.44 -24.53
CA LEU A 57 -20.94 15.83 -24.60
C LEU A 57 -20.84 16.96 -25.61
N ASP A 58 -20.53 18.15 -25.12
CA ASP A 58 -20.56 19.37 -25.91
C ASP A 58 -19.15 19.97 -26.01
N SER A 59 -18.98 20.90 -26.95
CA SER A 59 -17.71 21.60 -27.21
C SER A 59 -17.94 23.04 -27.67
N ASP A 60 -19.12 23.60 -27.41
CA ASP A 60 -19.59 24.91 -27.91
C ASP A 60 -19.16 26.10 -27.03
N TRP A 61 -18.63 25.83 -25.82
CA TRP A 61 -17.97 26.82 -24.97
C TRP A 61 -16.46 26.66 -25.00
N THR A 62 -15.71 27.73 -25.22
CA THR A 62 -14.24 27.66 -25.22
C THR A 62 -13.67 27.45 -23.81
N GLY A 63 -12.46 26.89 -23.73
CA GLY A 63 -11.68 26.80 -22.48
C GLY A 63 -11.71 25.44 -21.76
N TYR A 64 -12.45 24.45 -22.27
CA TYR A 64 -12.40 23.05 -21.81
C TYR A 64 -11.04 22.38 -22.11
N SER A 65 -10.77 21.20 -21.54
CA SER A 65 -9.66 20.33 -21.95
C SER A 65 -10.12 19.12 -22.74
N GLY A 66 -9.18 18.41 -23.38
CA GLY A 66 -9.54 17.27 -24.20
C GLY A 66 -10.35 17.68 -25.43
N THR A 67 -11.49 17.04 -25.62
CA THR A 67 -12.33 17.19 -26.83
C THR A 67 -13.67 17.86 -26.57
N GLY A 68 -14.07 18.01 -25.32
CA GLY A 68 -15.33 18.63 -24.95
C GLY A 68 -15.53 18.63 -23.43
N PHE A 69 -16.78 18.61 -22.99
CA PHE A 69 -17.14 18.56 -21.58
C PHE A 69 -18.51 17.90 -21.41
N CYS A 70 -18.83 17.45 -20.20
CA CYS A 70 -20.18 16.97 -19.86
C CYS A 70 -21.12 18.13 -19.60
N ASN A 71 -22.16 18.25 -20.44
CA ASN A 71 -23.33 19.09 -20.20
C ASN A 71 -24.47 18.21 -19.68
N GLY A 72 -24.59 18.10 -18.36
CA GLY A 72 -25.62 17.30 -17.71
C GLY A 72 -27.04 17.84 -18.00
N THR A 73 -28.04 16.97 -18.02
CA THR A 73 -29.44 17.42 -18.15
C THR A 73 -29.80 18.38 -17.00
N ASN A 74 -30.59 19.42 -17.27
CA ASN A 74 -31.18 20.28 -16.24
C ASN A 74 -32.29 19.51 -15.49
N ALA A 75 -31.88 18.58 -14.65
CA ALA A 75 -32.71 17.73 -13.82
C ALA A 75 -31.86 17.12 -12.70
N THR A 76 -32.50 16.67 -11.62
CA THR A 76 -31.82 15.93 -10.53
C THR A 76 -31.23 14.58 -10.97
N SER A 77 -31.61 14.08 -12.15
CA SER A 77 -31.02 12.89 -12.77
C SER A 77 -29.76 13.17 -13.61
N GLY A 78 -29.46 14.44 -13.93
CA GLY A 78 -28.40 14.91 -14.82
C GLY A 78 -26.98 14.83 -14.23
N ALA A 79 -26.56 13.63 -13.84
CA ALA A 79 -25.26 13.36 -13.23
C ALA A 79 -24.09 13.18 -14.21
N ALA A 80 -22.89 13.33 -13.66
CA ALA A 80 -21.61 12.92 -14.24
C ALA A 80 -20.94 11.88 -13.32
N GLN A 81 -20.40 10.80 -13.88
CA GLN A 81 -19.71 9.73 -13.15
C GLN A 81 -18.33 9.48 -13.73
N PHE A 82 -17.35 9.33 -12.84
CA PHE A 82 -15.96 9.00 -13.14
C PHE A 82 -15.58 7.67 -12.49
N THR A 83 -14.65 6.96 -13.10
CA THR A 83 -14.01 5.79 -12.52
C THR A 83 -12.58 6.16 -12.12
N VAL A 84 -12.37 6.44 -10.84
CA VAL A 84 -11.08 6.88 -10.29
C VAL A 84 -10.33 5.69 -9.72
N ASN A 85 -9.10 5.47 -10.17
CA ASN A 85 -8.23 4.43 -9.61
C ASN A 85 -7.33 5.02 -8.53
N ALA A 86 -7.25 4.36 -7.38
CA ALA A 86 -6.33 4.69 -6.31
C ALA A 86 -5.42 3.49 -6.02
N ALA A 87 -4.12 3.70 -5.93
CA ALA A 87 -3.18 2.63 -5.61
C ALA A 87 -3.41 2.09 -4.19
N THR A 88 -3.75 2.98 -3.26
CA THR A 88 -4.04 2.65 -1.85
C THR A 88 -5.42 3.16 -1.45
N ALA A 89 -6.02 2.50 -0.46
CA ALA A 89 -7.20 3.06 0.19
C ALA A 89 -6.75 4.23 1.06
N GLY A 90 -7.47 5.34 1.02
CA GLY A 90 -7.06 6.52 1.77
C GLY A 90 -7.72 7.79 1.28
N GLN A 91 -7.28 8.90 1.88
CA GLN A 91 -7.73 10.22 1.49
C GLN A 91 -7.18 10.58 0.11
N ALA A 92 -8.06 11.08 -0.74
CA ALA A 92 -7.74 11.61 -2.06
C ALA A 92 -8.29 13.04 -2.18
N THR A 93 -7.58 13.86 -2.94
CA THR A 93 -8.04 15.21 -3.30
C THR A 93 -8.57 15.16 -4.72
N LEU A 94 -9.82 15.60 -4.91
CA LEU A 94 -10.47 15.73 -6.21
C LEU A 94 -10.58 17.20 -6.57
N ASN A 95 -9.99 17.58 -7.69
CA ASN A 95 -10.18 18.88 -8.32
C ASN A 95 -11.17 18.73 -9.46
N VAL A 96 -12.40 19.18 -9.27
CA VAL A 96 -13.45 19.18 -10.29
C VAL A 96 -13.38 20.50 -11.04
N ARG A 97 -13.08 20.46 -12.34
CA ARG A 97 -13.12 21.65 -13.19
C ARG A 97 -14.51 21.81 -13.81
N PHE A 98 -15.10 22.99 -13.66
CA PHE A 98 -16.49 23.23 -14.02
C PHE A 98 -16.73 24.65 -14.53
N ALA A 99 -17.82 24.86 -15.26
CA ALA A 99 -18.35 26.18 -15.62
C ALA A 99 -19.83 26.28 -15.25
N ASN A 100 -20.22 27.36 -14.59
CA ASN A 100 -21.60 27.67 -14.26
C ASN A 100 -21.92 29.10 -14.72
N GLY A 101 -22.42 29.23 -15.95
CA GLY A 101 -22.80 30.53 -16.52
C GLY A 101 -24.15 31.06 -16.01
N ALA A 102 -24.84 30.34 -15.13
CA ALA A 102 -26.05 30.84 -14.46
C ALA A 102 -25.70 31.81 -13.33
N THR A 103 -26.72 32.48 -12.78
CA THR A 103 -26.57 33.38 -11.62
C THR A 103 -26.65 32.66 -10.28
N ALA A 104 -27.31 31.49 -10.22
CA ALA A 104 -27.46 30.68 -9.02
C ALA A 104 -26.43 29.54 -8.98
N ALA A 105 -26.06 29.13 -7.77
CA ALA A 105 -25.21 27.97 -7.55
C ALA A 105 -25.95 26.67 -7.91
N ARG A 106 -25.20 25.66 -8.40
CA ARG A 106 -25.72 24.34 -8.77
C ARG A 106 -25.14 23.27 -7.83
N PRO A 107 -25.79 22.96 -6.70
CA PRO A 107 -25.26 22.00 -5.72
C PRO A 107 -25.46 20.54 -6.16
N ALA A 108 -24.49 19.68 -5.81
CA ALA A 108 -24.52 18.26 -6.10
C ALA A 108 -24.21 17.41 -4.87
N SER A 109 -24.86 16.27 -4.71
CA SER A 109 -24.39 15.20 -3.84
C SER A 109 -23.21 14.51 -4.50
N LEU A 110 -22.06 14.50 -3.82
CA LEU A 110 -20.89 13.74 -4.20
C LEU A 110 -21.04 12.32 -3.65
N VAL A 111 -21.18 11.36 -4.55
CA VAL A 111 -21.37 9.94 -4.24
C VAL A 111 -20.10 9.18 -4.59
N VAL A 112 -19.50 8.51 -3.61
CA VAL A 112 -18.33 7.65 -3.78
C VAL A 112 -18.74 6.22 -3.48
N ASN A 113 -18.51 5.29 -4.43
CA ASN A 113 -18.84 3.87 -4.29
C ASN A 113 -20.29 3.63 -3.81
N GLY A 114 -21.23 4.41 -4.36
CA GLY A 114 -22.67 4.32 -4.05
C GLY A 114 -23.11 5.06 -2.78
N THR A 115 -22.20 5.64 -2.00
CA THR A 115 -22.52 6.38 -0.76
C THR A 115 -22.32 7.88 -0.95
N THR A 116 -23.31 8.70 -0.56
CA THR A 116 -23.16 10.16 -0.54
C THR A 116 -22.18 10.54 0.58
N VAL A 117 -21.05 11.16 0.21
CA VAL A 117 -20.00 11.55 1.17
C VAL A 117 -20.01 13.05 1.47
N GLN A 118 -20.45 13.88 0.53
CA GLN A 118 -20.53 15.34 0.67
C GLN A 118 -21.65 15.92 -0.22
N THR A 119 -22.00 17.19 -0.02
CA THR A 119 -22.89 17.95 -0.93
C THR A 119 -22.25 19.29 -1.32
N PRO A 120 -21.25 19.30 -2.22
CA PRO A 120 -20.62 20.54 -2.67
C PRO A 120 -21.58 21.47 -3.43
N SER A 121 -21.41 22.77 -3.21
CA SER A 121 -21.99 23.84 -4.05
C SER A 121 -21.01 24.27 -5.15
N PHE A 122 -21.52 24.40 -6.38
CA PHE A 122 -20.81 24.92 -7.54
C PHE A 122 -21.34 26.30 -7.88
N GLU A 123 -20.61 27.33 -7.45
CA GLU A 123 -21.00 28.74 -7.58
C GLU A 123 -20.99 29.23 -9.04
N ALA A 124 -21.64 30.35 -9.30
CA ALA A 124 -21.59 31.00 -10.61
C ALA A 124 -20.14 31.35 -11.00
N THR A 125 -19.74 31.03 -12.23
CA THR A 125 -18.44 31.42 -12.80
C THR A 125 -18.54 32.67 -13.68
N GLY A 126 -19.74 33.20 -13.88
CA GLY A 126 -20.02 34.43 -14.64
C GLY A 126 -20.30 34.22 -16.12
N ALA A 127 -19.76 33.17 -16.74
CA ALA A 127 -20.06 32.75 -18.10
C ALA A 127 -19.78 31.26 -18.30
N TRP A 128 -20.45 30.62 -19.27
CA TRP A 128 -20.25 29.21 -19.61
C TRP A 128 -18.88 28.91 -20.24
N SER A 129 -18.17 29.93 -20.75
CA SER A 129 -16.77 29.85 -21.17
C SER A 129 -15.75 30.19 -20.07
N THR A 130 -16.23 30.51 -18.86
CA THR A 130 -15.36 30.78 -17.70
C THR A 130 -15.38 29.58 -16.77
N TRP A 131 -14.21 28.94 -16.64
CA TRP A 131 -14.03 27.70 -15.90
C TRP A 131 -13.36 27.96 -14.55
N ALA A 132 -13.82 27.26 -13.52
CA ALA A 132 -13.27 27.28 -12.17
C ALA A 132 -13.00 25.85 -11.67
N THR A 133 -12.23 25.74 -10.59
CA THR A 133 -11.92 24.45 -9.97
C THR A 133 -12.51 24.39 -8.56
N LYS A 134 -13.24 23.32 -8.26
CA LYS A 134 -13.70 22.98 -6.91
C LYS A 134 -12.85 21.84 -6.36
N THR A 135 -12.13 22.10 -5.28
CA THR A 135 -11.35 21.08 -4.56
C THR A 135 -12.21 20.39 -3.51
N LEU A 136 -12.20 19.07 -3.49
CA LEU A 136 -12.96 18.19 -2.61
C LEU A 136 -12.02 17.12 -2.04
N THR A 137 -12.26 16.69 -0.81
CA THR A 137 -11.45 15.63 -0.18
C THR A 137 -12.33 14.42 0.09
N VAL A 138 -12.00 13.26 -0.47
CA VAL A 138 -12.79 12.03 -0.32
C VAL A 138 -11.93 10.90 0.21
N THR A 139 -12.56 9.84 0.72
CA THR A 139 -11.88 8.57 0.98
C THR A 139 -12.18 7.62 -0.16
N LEU A 140 -11.14 7.09 -0.79
CA LEU A 140 -11.22 6.07 -1.83
C LEU A 140 -10.79 4.71 -1.27
N ASN A 141 -11.35 3.64 -1.83
CA ASN A 141 -10.84 2.29 -1.67
C ASN A 141 -9.60 2.10 -2.56
N ALA A 142 -8.76 1.12 -2.24
CA ALA A 142 -7.73 0.68 -3.17
C ALA A 142 -8.38 0.08 -4.43
N GLY A 143 -7.78 0.35 -5.58
CA GLY A 143 -8.32 -0.04 -6.88
C GLY A 143 -9.34 0.96 -7.44
N SER A 144 -10.33 0.44 -8.15
CA SER A 144 -11.31 1.23 -8.87
C SER A 144 -12.41 1.76 -7.95
N ASN A 145 -12.72 3.06 -8.08
CA ASN A 145 -13.76 3.74 -7.33
C ASN A 145 -14.72 4.47 -8.26
N THR A 146 -16.01 4.39 -7.98
CA THR A 146 -16.99 5.25 -8.64
C THR A 146 -17.08 6.58 -7.90
N VAL A 147 -16.93 7.68 -8.65
CA VAL A 147 -17.08 9.05 -8.15
C VAL A 147 -18.15 9.73 -8.99
N ARG A 148 -19.32 10.01 -8.40
CA ARG A 148 -20.48 10.54 -9.11
C ARG A 148 -20.95 11.86 -8.50
N LEU A 149 -21.23 12.83 -9.35
CA LEU A 149 -21.88 14.09 -8.97
C LEU A 149 -23.36 14.00 -9.33
N ASN A 150 -24.23 14.03 -8.32
CA ASN A 150 -25.69 14.00 -8.50
C ASN A 150 -26.25 15.39 -8.21
N PRO A 151 -26.81 16.11 -9.19
CA PRO A 151 -27.42 17.40 -8.91
C PRO A 151 -28.58 17.26 -7.92
N THR A 152 -28.68 18.20 -6.99
CA THR A 152 -29.71 18.19 -5.92
C THR A 152 -30.90 19.09 -6.23
N THR A 153 -30.83 19.86 -7.31
CA THR A 153 -31.91 20.75 -7.78
C THR A 153 -32.30 20.41 -9.22
N ALA A 154 -33.46 20.93 -9.65
CA ALA A 154 -33.94 20.78 -11.02
C ALA A 154 -33.06 21.51 -12.06
N ASP A 155 -32.18 22.42 -11.62
CA ASP A 155 -31.28 23.14 -12.52
C ASP A 155 -30.12 22.25 -13.03
N GLY A 156 -29.92 21.06 -12.48
CA GLY A 156 -28.86 20.14 -12.91
C GLY A 156 -27.46 20.53 -12.44
N LEU A 157 -26.44 19.91 -13.03
CA LEU A 157 -25.03 20.20 -12.74
C LEU A 157 -24.55 21.46 -13.50
N PRO A 158 -23.45 22.10 -13.07
CA PRO A 158 -22.66 22.92 -13.99
C PRO A 158 -22.12 22.06 -15.16
N ASN A 159 -21.57 22.70 -16.18
CA ASN A 159 -20.76 21.98 -17.17
C ASN A 159 -19.52 21.43 -16.46
N VAL A 160 -19.24 20.15 -16.61
CA VAL A 160 -18.09 19.47 -15.97
C VAL A 160 -17.09 19.09 -17.03
N ASP A 161 -15.88 19.63 -16.92
CA ASP A 161 -14.76 19.39 -17.84
C ASP A 161 -14.03 18.10 -17.47
N TYR A 162 -13.43 18.06 -16.28
CA TYR A 162 -12.73 16.89 -15.77
C TYR A 162 -12.74 16.81 -14.25
N VAL A 163 -12.30 15.65 -13.77
CA VAL A 163 -11.82 15.47 -12.39
C VAL A 163 -10.33 15.14 -12.43
N GLU A 164 -9.52 15.91 -11.71
CA GLU A 164 -8.16 15.52 -11.35
C GLU A 164 -8.17 14.90 -9.96
N ALA A 165 -7.72 13.66 -9.84
CA ALA A 165 -7.60 12.98 -8.55
C ALA A 165 -6.13 12.86 -8.16
N THR A 166 -5.77 13.43 -7.02
CA THR A 166 -4.49 13.22 -6.35
C THR A 166 -4.66 12.13 -5.29
N THR A 167 -3.97 11.01 -5.45
CA THR A 167 -4.01 9.85 -4.57
C THR A 167 -2.62 9.49 -4.05
N ALA A 168 -2.53 8.93 -2.85
CA ALA A 168 -1.28 8.38 -2.34
C ALA A 168 -0.81 7.17 -3.16
N ASP A 169 0.48 7.13 -3.47
CA ASP A 169 1.15 6.02 -4.11
C ASP A 169 1.28 4.83 -3.16
N SER A 170 1.41 3.63 -3.71
CA SER A 170 1.57 2.38 -2.95
C SER A 170 2.99 2.13 -2.45
N THR A 171 3.85 3.17 -2.39
CA THR A 171 5.30 3.01 -2.18
C THR A 171 5.76 3.09 -0.73
N THR A 172 4.85 3.27 0.24
CA THR A 172 5.21 3.14 1.66
C THR A 172 4.69 1.82 2.22
N PRO A 173 5.56 0.83 2.48
CA PRO A 173 5.22 -0.34 3.28
C PRO A 173 4.69 0.11 4.65
N PRO A 174 3.86 -0.69 5.35
CA PRO A 174 3.59 -0.38 6.75
C PRO A 174 4.92 -0.29 7.49
N ALA A 175 5.22 0.87 8.05
CA ALA A 175 6.27 1.03 9.05
C ALA A 175 5.80 0.36 10.35
N THR A 176 5.68 -0.97 10.32
CA THR A 176 6.08 -1.98 11.31
C THR A 176 5.46 -3.34 10.98
N GLY A 177 6.33 -4.35 10.85
CA GLY A 177 6.04 -5.74 11.19
C GLY A 177 5.78 -6.71 10.04
N ALA A 178 4.78 -6.48 9.19
CA ALA A 178 4.34 -7.51 8.23
C ALA A 178 3.72 -6.98 6.92
N LEU A 179 4.11 -7.59 5.80
CA LEU A 179 3.46 -7.52 4.49
C LEU A 179 2.73 -8.84 4.22
N TYR A 180 1.54 -8.78 3.64
CA TYR A 180 0.73 -9.94 3.29
C TYR A 180 0.66 -10.08 1.77
N VAL A 181 0.91 -11.29 1.30
CA VAL A 181 1.03 -11.65 -0.10
C VAL A 181 0.04 -12.76 -0.42
N SER A 182 -0.67 -12.69 -1.55
CA SER A 182 -1.61 -13.75 -1.96
C SER A 182 -1.49 -14.07 -3.45
N PRO A 183 -1.90 -15.26 -3.92
CA PRO A 183 -1.89 -15.59 -5.36
C PRO A 183 -2.76 -14.64 -6.20
N SER A 184 -3.80 -14.06 -5.62
CA SER A 184 -4.69 -13.08 -6.25
C SER A 184 -4.34 -11.63 -5.90
N GLY A 185 -3.18 -11.39 -5.29
CA GLY A 185 -2.73 -10.04 -4.93
C GLY A 185 -2.31 -9.24 -6.15
N THR A 186 -2.32 -7.91 -6.05
CA THR A 186 -1.85 -7.02 -7.11
C THR A 186 -0.62 -6.23 -6.64
N ASP A 187 0.26 -5.84 -7.57
CA ASP A 187 1.52 -5.16 -7.24
C ASP A 187 1.30 -3.84 -6.49
N GLY A 188 0.23 -3.12 -6.83
CA GLY A 188 -0.15 -1.85 -6.19
C GLY A 188 -0.88 -2.00 -4.86
N ALA A 189 -1.32 -3.21 -4.47
CA ALA A 189 -2.03 -3.39 -3.21
C ALA A 189 -1.13 -3.09 -2.00
N ALA A 190 -1.74 -2.61 -0.92
CA ALA A 190 -1.04 -2.14 0.28
C ALA A 190 -0.20 -3.23 0.99
N GLY A 191 -0.45 -4.51 0.72
CA GLY A 191 0.21 -5.60 1.41
C GLY A 191 -0.32 -5.80 2.84
N THR A 192 -1.60 -5.47 3.08
CA THR A 192 -2.31 -5.80 4.33
C THR A 192 -3.08 -7.11 4.17
N GLN A 193 -3.58 -7.71 5.26
CA GLN A 193 -4.38 -8.94 5.16
C GLN A 193 -5.64 -8.77 4.30
N SER A 194 -6.27 -7.60 4.33
CA SER A 194 -7.47 -7.27 3.54
C SER A 194 -7.17 -6.82 2.10
N ALA A 195 -5.96 -6.35 1.83
CA ALA A 195 -5.49 -5.94 0.52
C ALA A 195 -4.08 -6.51 0.26
N PRO A 196 -3.96 -7.84 0.08
CA PRO A 196 -2.67 -8.50 -0.09
C PRO A 196 -2.04 -8.16 -1.44
N THR A 197 -0.72 -8.11 -1.47
CA THR A 197 0.05 -7.81 -2.68
C THR A 197 0.71 -9.06 -3.28
N THR A 198 1.58 -8.88 -4.28
CA THR A 198 2.38 -9.96 -4.86
C THR A 198 3.69 -10.14 -4.09
N LEU A 199 4.32 -11.32 -4.23
CA LEU A 199 5.62 -11.58 -3.62
C LEU A 199 6.70 -10.63 -4.13
N THR A 200 6.76 -10.41 -5.44
CA THR A 200 7.72 -9.52 -6.08
C THR A 200 7.62 -8.10 -5.51
N SER A 201 6.40 -7.59 -5.40
CA SER A 201 6.17 -6.25 -4.86
C SER A 201 6.43 -6.18 -3.35
N ALA A 202 6.20 -7.26 -2.59
CA ALA A 202 6.57 -7.29 -1.17
C ALA A 202 8.09 -7.32 -0.95
N LEU A 203 8.84 -8.04 -1.79
CA LEU A 203 10.30 -8.12 -1.72
C LEU A 203 11.00 -6.77 -2.00
N SER A 204 10.42 -5.92 -2.85
CA SER A 204 10.94 -4.56 -3.09
C SER A 204 10.62 -3.58 -1.96
N ARG A 205 9.64 -3.91 -1.11
CA ARG A 205 9.10 -3.06 -0.06
C ARG A 205 9.59 -3.41 1.36
N VAL A 206 9.95 -4.67 1.61
CA VAL A 206 10.31 -5.10 2.96
C VAL A 206 11.61 -4.44 3.43
N ALA A 207 11.57 -3.84 4.62
CA ALA A 207 12.76 -3.37 5.32
C ALA A 207 13.41 -4.51 6.12
N ALA A 208 14.69 -4.32 6.48
CA ALA A 208 15.40 -5.26 7.36
C ALA A 208 14.59 -5.54 8.64
N GLY A 209 14.41 -6.81 8.99
CA GLY A 209 13.61 -7.23 10.15
C GLY A 209 12.10 -7.29 9.93
N GLY A 210 11.61 -6.92 8.75
CA GLY A 210 10.20 -7.08 8.37
C GLY A 210 9.82 -8.53 8.13
N THR A 211 8.53 -8.83 8.17
CA THR A 211 7.97 -10.13 7.78
C THR A 211 7.16 -10.01 6.50
N ILE A 212 7.25 -11.00 5.62
CA ILE A 212 6.36 -11.20 4.48
C ILE A 212 5.61 -12.51 4.76
N TYR A 213 4.30 -12.42 4.95
CA TYR A 213 3.40 -13.57 5.06
C TYR A 213 2.79 -13.92 3.71
N LEU A 214 3.01 -15.15 3.25
CA LEU A 214 2.34 -15.70 2.08
C LEU A 214 1.06 -16.41 2.53
N ARG A 215 -0.06 -15.98 1.98
CA ARG A 215 -1.35 -16.65 2.11
C ARG A 215 -1.33 -17.99 1.35
N GLY A 216 -2.20 -18.91 1.74
CA GLY A 216 -2.35 -20.21 1.12
C GLY A 216 -2.73 -20.12 -0.36
N GLY A 217 -2.30 -21.11 -1.13
CA GLY A 217 -2.61 -21.23 -2.55
C GLY A 217 -1.35 -21.29 -3.43
N THR A 218 -1.58 -21.37 -4.73
CA THR A 218 -0.53 -21.58 -5.73
C THR A 218 -0.11 -20.28 -6.39
N TYR A 219 1.15 -19.91 -6.23
CA TYR A 219 1.80 -18.78 -6.88
C TYR A 219 2.51 -19.29 -8.14
N ALA A 220 2.03 -18.93 -9.31
CA ALA A 220 2.59 -19.39 -10.58
C ALA A 220 3.71 -18.45 -11.06
N TYR A 221 4.88 -19.02 -11.35
CA TYR A 221 6.04 -18.30 -11.86
C TYR A 221 6.60 -18.94 -13.12
N ALA A 222 6.94 -18.10 -14.10
CA ALA A 222 7.71 -18.49 -15.28
C ALA A 222 9.21 -18.15 -15.16
N SER A 223 9.60 -17.45 -14.09
CA SER A 223 10.94 -16.91 -13.86
C SER A 223 11.34 -17.07 -12.40
N THR A 224 12.65 -17.05 -12.14
CA THR A 224 13.23 -17.10 -10.79
C THR A 224 12.71 -15.96 -9.91
N VAL A 225 12.35 -16.27 -8.66
CA VAL A 225 12.09 -15.27 -7.62
C VAL A 225 13.38 -15.01 -6.87
N THR A 226 13.89 -13.77 -6.96
CA THR A 226 15.19 -13.41 -6.37
C THR A 226 15.02 -12.48 -5.17
N ILE A 227 15.59 -12.89 -4.03
CA ILE A 227 15.91 -12.00 -2.91
C ILE A 227 17.34 -11.50 -3.16
N PRO A 228 17.54 -10.25 -3.60
CA PRO A 228 18.84 -9.77 -4.07
C PRO A 228 19.83 -9.62 -2.91
N ALA A 229 21.14 -9.63 -3.22
CA ALA A 229 22.21 -9.46 -2.24
C ALA A 229 22.17 -8.11 -1.51
N THR A 230 21.44 -7.13 -2.03
CA THR A 230 21.20 -5.82 -1.41
C THR A 230 20.07 -5.84 -0.37
N SER A 231 19.26 -6.91 -0.34
CA SER A 231 18.15 -7.05 0.59
C SER A 231 18.60 -7.93 1.77
N ASN A 232 19.19 -7.31 2.79
CA ASN A 232 19.72 -7.99 3.96
C ASN A 232 18.89 -7.67 5.20
N GLY A 233 18.68 -8.68 6.05
CA GLY A 233 18.36 -8.44 7.46
C GLY A 233 19.63 -8.12 8.25
N THR A 234 19.53 -8.18 9.57
CA THR A 234 20.67 -8.13 10.47
C THR A 234 20.63 -9.28 11.48
N SER A 235 21.71 -9.50 12.21
CA SER A 235 21.75 -10.48 13.31
C SER A 235 20.74 -10.18 14.42
N ALA A 236 20.40 -8.90 14.63
CA ALA A 236 19.39 -8.46 15.58
C ALA A 236 17.96 -8.40 14.99
N ALA A 237 17.84 -8.32 13.66
CA ALA A 237 16.57 -8.11 12.96
C ALA A 237 16.57 -8.90 11.63
N ARG A 238 16.36 -10.22 11.74
CA ARG A 238 16.27 -11.12 10.59
C ARG A 238 14.99 -10.85 9.80
N THR A 239 15.09 -10.63 8.50
CA THR A 239 13.91 -10.47 7.63
C THR A 239 13.25 -11.83 7.42
N THR A 240 11.93 -11.91 7.48
CA THR A 240 11.20 -13.18 7.45
C THR A 240 10.35 -13.29 6.19
N LEU A 241 10.42 -14.42 5.49
CA LEU A 241 9.53 -14.85 4.43
C LEU A 241 8.83 -16.13 4.91
N SER A 242 7.55 -16.04 5.28
CA SER A 242 6.86 -17.11 6.00
C SER A 242 5.50 -17.43 5.42
N ALA A 243 5.09 -18.69 5.49
CA ALA A 243 3.69 -19.04 5.36
C ALA A 243 2.85 -18.32 6.43
N TYR A 244 1.67 -17.83 6.05
CA TYR A 244 0.70 -17.36 7.03
C TYR A 244 0.30 -18.53 7.94
N PRO A 245 0.16 -18.32 9.27
CA PRO A 245 -0.12 -19.41 10.20
C PRO A 245 -1.32 -20.27 9.79
N GLY A 246 -1.11 -21.58 9.70
CA GLY A 246 -2.14 -22.55 9.32
C GLY A 246 -2.39 -22.69 7.82
N GLU A 247 -1.70 -21.92 6.98
CA GLU A 247 -1.85 -21.95 5.53
C GLU A 247 -0.64 -22.60 4.83
N THR A 248 -0.81 -23.06 3.59
CA THR A 248 0.26 -23.69 2.79
C THR A 248 0.43 -22.96 1.45
N PRO A 249 1.36 -22.00 1.36
CA PRO A 249 1.71 -21.35 0.10
C PRO A 249 2.60 -22.26 -0.76
N VAL A 250 2.29 -22.34 -2.05
CA VAL A 250 3.05 -23.12 -3.04
C VAL A 250 3.61 -22.19 -4.10
N LEU A 251 4.93 -21.97 -4.10
CA LEU A 251 5.64 -21.32 -5.19
C LEU A 251 5.85 -22.36 -6.30
N ASN A 252 5.06 -22.26 -7.36
CA ASN A 252 5.03 -23.22 -8.46
C ASN A 252 5.68 -22.60 -9.70
N PHE A 253 6.75 -23.24 -10.17
CA PHE A 253 7.56 -22.79 -11.29
C PHE A 253 7.31 -23.61 -12.56
N ALA A 254 6.15 -24.26 -12.71
CA ALA A 254 5.86 -25.13 -13.86
C ALA A 254 5.97 -24.45 -15.24
N ALA A 255 5.88 -23.11 -15.28
CA ALA A 255 6.05 -22.32 -16.50
C ALA A 255 7.52 -21.90 -16.75
N GLN A 256 8.43 -22.21 -15.84
CA GLN A 256 9.86 -21.94 -15.97
C GLN A 256 10.53 -23.06 -16.79
N SER A 257 11.31 -22.69 -17.80
CA SER A 257 12.07 -23.67 -18.57
C SER A 257 13.21 -24.30 -17.76
N GLU A 258 13.65 -25.50 -18.14
CA GLU A 258 14.81 -26.15 -17.53
C GLU A 258 16.12 -25.50 -18.00
N SER A 259 16.96 -25.06 -17.05
CA SER A 259 18.28 -24.45 -17.28
C SER A 259 19.01 -24.35 -15.95
N SER A 260 20.33 -24.52 -15.91
CA SER A 260 21.15 -24.44 -14.69
C SER A 260 21.12 -23.08 -13.96
N SER A 261 20.52 -22.05 -14.57
CA SER A 261 20.27 -20.74 -13.97
C SER A 261 18.82 -20.53 -13.51
N ASN A 262 17.90 -21.41 -13.90
CA ASN A 262 16.46 -21.26 -13.68
C ASN A 262 16.02 -21.81 -12.32
N ARG A 263 16.46 -21.11 -11.29
CA ARG A 263 16.17 -21.45 -9.89
C ARG A 263 14.74 -21.05 -9.52
N GLY A 264 14.17 -21.72 -8.52
CA GLY A 264 12.88 -21.33 -7.94
C GLY A 264 13.00 -20.05 -7.11
N LEU A 265 13.30 -20.20 -5.82
CA LEU A 265 13.65 -19.10 -4.93
C LEU A 265 15.17 -18.96 -4.83
N GLN A 266 15.69 -17.79 -5.21
CA GLN A 266 17.11 -17.46 -5.15
C GLN A 266 17.37 -16.46 -4.02
N LEU A 267 17.95 -16.95 -2.93
CA LEU A 267 18.23 -16.19 -1.72
C LEU A 267 19.69 -15.71 -1.69
N PHE A 268 19.94 -14.55 -2.29
CA PHE A 268 21.24 -13.88 -2.25
C PHE A 268 21.40 -12.93 -1.06
N GLY A 269 20.30 -12.44 -0.50
CA GLY A 269 20.31 -11.69 0.75
C GLY A 269 20.80 -12.52 1.94
N SER A 270 21.34 -11.84 2.94
CA SER A 270 21.80 -12.42 4.21
C SER A 270 20.82 -12.11 5.35
N TYR A 271 20.86 -12.90 6.42
CA TYR A 271 19.95 -12.78 7.57
C TYR A 271 18.48 -12.79 7.16
N TRP A 272 18.08 -13.83 6.44
CA TRP A 272 16.69 -14.17 6.14
C TRP A 272 16.22 -15.41 6.87
N HIS A 273 14.95 -15.45 7.24
CA HIS A 273 14.25 -16.64 7.68
C HIS A 273 13.20 -17.03 6.63
N VAL A 274 13.39 -18.15 5.96
CA VAL A 274 12.39 -18.73 5.05
C VAL A 274 11.68 -19.87 5.78
N TYR A 275 10.38 -19.74 5.99
CA TYR A 275 9.61 -20.64 6.85
C TYR A 275 8.33 -21.16 6.18
N GLY A 276 8.13 -22.48 6.21
CA GLY A 276 6.81 -23.07 5.95
C GLY A 276 6.35 -23.06 4.48
N LEU A 277 7.24 -22.81 3.51
CA LEU A 277 6.86 -22.70 2.11
C LEU A 277 6.94 -24.04 1.38
N VAL A 278 6.19 -24.21 0.30
CA VAL A 278 6.45 -25.24 -0.70
C VAL A 278 7.02 -24.59 -1.95
N VAL A 279 8.15 -25.08 -2.46
CA VAL A 279 8.72 -24.64 -3.74
C VAL A 279 8.82 -25.83 -4.70
N GLU A 280 8.09 -25.78 -5.80
CA GLU A 280 7.98 -26.91 -6.72
C GLU A 280 8.21 -26.55 -8.18
N ARG A 281 8.68 -27.55 -8.95
CA ARG A 281 8.81 -27.50 -10.41
C ARG A 281 9.71 -26.39 -10.96
N ALA A 282 10.74 -25.97 -10.21
CA ALA A 282 11.70 -25.03 -10.76
C ALA A 282 12.65 -25.72 -11.76
N GLY A 283 13.11 -24.96 -12.74
CA GLY A 283 13.95 -25.46 -13.84
C GLY A 283 15.35 -25.97 -13.43
N ASP A 284 15.80 -25.68 -12.21
CA ASP A 284 17.06 -26.13 -11.59
C ASP A 284 16.88 -26.37 -10.08
N ASN A 285 17.73 -25.79 -9.20
CA ASN A 285 17.48 -25.73 -7.77
C ASN A 285 16.21 -24.92 -7.54
N GLY A 286 15.66 -24.98 -6.35
CA GLY A 286 14.59 -24.01 -6.11
C GLY A 286 14.35 -23.61 -4.71
N ILE A 287 15.26 -23.97 -3.83
CA ILE A 287 15.88 -22.89 -3.07
C ILE A 287 17.38 -22.93 -3.35
N TYR A 288 17.91 -21.82 -3.84
CA TYR A 288 19.34 -21.59 -4.00
C TYR A 288 19.75 -20.52 -3.00
N VAL A 289 20.72 -20.81 -2.14
CA VAL A 289 21.21 -19.87 -1.12
C VAL A 289 22.59 -19.40 -1.51
N GLY A 290 22.75 -18.09 -1.72
CA GLY A 290 24.04 -17.45 -1.94
C GLY A 290 24.42 -16.42 -0.88
N GLY A 291 23.47 -15.99 -0.03
CA GLY A 291 23.76 -15.13 1.13
C GLY A 291 24.08 -15.91 2.41
N SER A 292 24.47 -15.20 3.45
CA SER A 292 24.94 -15.76 4.73
C SER A 292 23.89 -15.63 5.85
N ASP A 293 24.04 -16.43 6.92
CA ASP A 293 23.23 -16.34 8.15
C ASP A 293 21.70 -16.50 7.97
N ASN A 294 21.35 -17.17 6.88
CA ASN A 294 19.99 -17.51 6.51
C ASN A 294 19.52 -18.77 7.24
N VAL A 295 18.24 -18.80 7.59
CA VAL A 295 17.55 -19.96 8.18
C VAL A 295 16.47 -20.39 7.20
N ILE A 296 16.45 -21.68 6.86
CA ILE A 296 15.40 -22.29 6.05
C ILE A 296 14.79 -23.39 6.89
N GLU A 297 13.53 -23.20 7.29
CA GLU A 297 12.85 -24.10 8.21
C GLU A 297 11.49 -24.52 7.62
N ARG A 298 11.10 -25.78 7.87
CA ARG A 298 9.78 -26.34 7.49
C ARG A 298 9.38 -26.09 6.04
N THR A 299 10.37 -26.00 5.16
CA THR A 299 10.19 -25.70 3.75
C THR A 299 10.35 -26.97 2.93
N ILE A 300 9.44 -27.20 1.99
CA ILE A 300 9.43 -28.39 1.15
C ILE A 300 9.87 -27.98 -0.25
N THR A 301 10.87 -28.65 -0.81
CA THR A 301 11.14 -28.59 -2.25
C THR A 301 10.79 -29.93 -2.89
N ARG A 302 10.02 -29.92 -3.99
CA ARG A 302 9.55 -31.15 -4.63
C ARG A 302 9.38 -31.01 -6.15
N TYR A 303 9.25 -32.15 -6.82
CA TYR A 303 9.11 -32.28 -8.28
C TYR A 303 10.21 -31.53 -9.05
N ARG A 304 11.46 -31.97 -8.83
CA ARG A 304 12.68 -31.48 -9.52
C ARG A 304 13.32 -32.56 -10.38
N GLY A 305 14.15 -32.14 -11.35
CA GLY A 305 15.18 -32.98 -11.96
C GLY A 305 16.42 -33.23 -11.08
N SER A 306 16.63 -32.48 -9.98
CA SER A 306 17.71 -32.74 -9.01
C SER A 306 17.39 -32.18 -7.61
N PHE A 307 17.60 -32.98 -6.54
CA PHE A 307 17.51 -32.52 -5.15
C PHE A 307 18.81 -31.79 -4.77
N ALA A 308 18.76 -30.50 -4.47
CA ALA A 308 19.81 -29.84 -3.68
C ALA A 308 19.32 -28.51 -3.10
N VAL A 309 19.23 -28.43 -1.77
CA VAL A 309 19.59 -27.21 -1.03
C VAL A 309 21.12 -27.20 -1.03
N HIS A 310 21.76 -26.36 -1.84
CA HIS A 310 23.23 -26.35 -1.95
C HIS A 310 23.83 -25.24 -1.07
N ARG A 311 24.59 -25.65 -0.04
CA ARG A 311 25.43 -24.89 0.92
C ARG A 311 24.79 -23.73 1.70
N ALA A 312 24.54 -23.95 2.99
CA ALA A 312 25.05 -23.20 4.16
C ALA A 312 24.37 -23.76 5.43
N SER A 313 24.99 -23.63 6.60
CA SER A 313 24.60 -24.21 7.89
C SER A 313 23.10 -24.13 8.23
N ALA A 314 22.33 -25.13 7.81
CA ALA A 314 20.99 -25.35 8.31
C ALA A 314 21.12 -26.07 9.65
N ARG A 315 20.74 -25.41 10.74
CA ARG A 315 20.35 -26.16 11.94
C ARG A 315 19.01 -26.82 11.59
N TRP A 316 19.04 -28.13 11.44
CA TRP A 316 17.86 -28.98 11.34
C TRP A 316 17.15 -29.07 12.68
#